data_AF-A0A7C4D416-F1
#
_entry.id   AF-A0A7C4D416-F1
#
_cell.length_a   1.000
_cell.length_b   1.000
_cell.length_c   1.000
_cell.angle_alpha   90.00
_cell.angle_beta   90.00
_cell.angle_gamma   90.00
#
_symmetry.space_group_name_H-M   'P 1'
#
loop_
_entity.id
_entity.type
_entity.pdbx_description
1 polymer ?
#
loop_
_entity_poly.entity_id
_entity_poly.type
_entity_poly.pdbx_seq_one_letter_code
_entity_poly.pdbx_strand_id
1 'polypeptide(L)'
;MEFGRILNLIIGGAICLFIFLILEEAIRQFFISSNILGILIFDEARLAYNLIKIGCAYLPAGFLGGLFVGYRDKENLKIILLFPSIIGFIFWAILNYFFGYWGFIPVDYLNMVIMPLFSLTAGAYLGGYTVNWPTERKPKEERVSLIFKE
;
A
#
# COMPACT_ATOMS: atom_id res chain seq x y z
N MET A 1 -8.43 20.18 -15.61
CA MET A 1 -8.25 18.72 -15.73
C MET A 1 -7.28 18.16 -14.68
N GLU A 2 -6.34 18.95 -14.13
CA GLU A 2 -5.34 18.48 -13.16
C GLU A 2 -5.85 18.33 -11.70
N PHE A 3 -6.75 19.20 -11.24
CA PHE A 3 -7.23 19.17 -9.84
C PHE A 3 -7.92 17.84 -9.47
N GLY A 4 -8.71 17.28 -10.39
CA GLY A 4 -9.38 15.99 -10.16
C GLY A 4 -8.40 14.82 -9.98
N ARG A 5 -7.26 14.84 -10.67
CA ARG A 5 -6.22 13.80 -10.56
C ARG A 5 -5.52 13.88 -9.21
N ILE A 6 -5.16 15.09 -8.78
CA ILE A 6 -4.55 15.32 -7.46
C ILE A 6 -5.50 14.87 -6.35
N LEU A 7 -6.79 15.18 -6.47
CA LEU A 7 -7.79 14.74 -5.52
C LEU A 7 -7.90 13.21 -5.45
N ASN A 8 -7.91 12.52 -6.60
CA ASN A 8 -7.93 11.05 -6.64
C ASN A 8 -6.69 10.44 -5.97
N LEU A 9 -5.51 11.03 -6.17
CA LEU A 9 -4.27 10.60 -5.54
C LEU A 9 -4.33 10.73 -4.00
N ILE A 10 -4.84 11.88 -3.51
CA ILE A 10 -5.01 12.11 -2.08
C ILE A 10 -6.02 11.12 -1.49
N ILE A 11 -7.16 10.90 -2.16
CA ILE A 11 -8.16 9.92 -1.71
C ILE A 11 -7.57 8.50 -1.72
N GLY A 12 -6.82 8.13 -2.74
CA GLY A 12 -6.12 6.83 -2.79
C GLY A 12 -5.13 6.66 -1.64
N GLY A 13 -4.39 7.72 -1.30
CA GLY A 13 -3.51 7.74 -0.13
C GLY A 13 -4.26 7.65 1.20
N ALA A 14 -5.42 8.31 1.31
CA ALA A 14 -6.28 8.23 2.49
C ALA A 14 -6.88 6.82 2.66
N ILE A 15 -7.30 6.16 1.56
CA ILE A 15 -7.75 4.76 1.58
C ILE A 15 -6.61 3.85 2.05
N CYS A 16 -5.42 4.02 1.48
CA CYS A 16 -4.22 3.28 1.87
C CYS A 16 -3.95 3.42 3.37
N LEU A 17 -3.93 4.65 3.89
CA LEU A 17 -3.73 4.94 5.31
C LEU A 17 -4.82 4.29 6.19
N PHE A 18 -6.09 4.43 5.81
CA PHE A 18 -7.20 3.95 6.64
C PHE A 18 -7.21 2.42 6.75
N ILE A 19 -7.03 1.73 5.62
CA ILE A 19 -6.92 0.27 5.60
C ILE A 19 -5.71 -0.19 6.41
N PHE A 20 -4.59 0.49 6.25
CA PHE A 20 -3.39 0.19 7.00
C PHE A 20 -3.63 0.28 8.51
N LEU A 21 -4.19 1.38 9.01
CA LEU A 21 -4.46 1.55 10.45
C LEU A 21 -5.39 0.46 10.99
N ILE A 22 -6.45 0.12 10.24
CA ILE A 22 -7.40 -0.94 10.65
C ILE A 22 -6.69 -2.29 10.74
N LEU A 23 -5.92 -2.66 9.72
CA LEU A 23 -5.28 -3.97 9.66
C LEU A 23 -4.12 -4.09 10.67
N GLU A 24 -3.36 -3.03 10.86
CA GLU A 24 -2.31 -2.98 11.89
C GLU A 24 -2.90 -3.17 13.29
N GLU A 25 -4.00 -2.46 13.59
CA GLU A 25 -4.68 -2.61 14.88
C GLU A 25 -5.31 -4.00 15.03
N ALA A 26 -5.91 -4.55 13.97
CA ALA A 26 -6.48 -5.90 13.99
C ALA A 26 -5.41 -6.96 14.31
N ILE A 27 -4.22 -6.87 13.69
CA ILE A 27 -3.09 -7.76 13.99
C ILE A 27 -2.68 -7.60 15.47
N ARG A 28 -2.53 -6.36 15.95
CA ARG A 28 -2.17 -6.10 17.35
C ARG A 28 -3.20 -6.70 18.32
N GLN A 29 -4.49 -6.50 18.06
CA GLN A 29 -5.58 -7.04 18.88
C GLN A 29 -5.64 -8.56 18.84
N PHE A 30 -5.31 -9.19 17.70
CA PHE A 30 -5.18 -10.64 17.61
C PHE A 30 -4.08 -11.19 18.53
N PHE A 31 -2.92 -10.51 18.59
CA PHE A 31 -1.82 -10.89 19.48
C PHE A 31 -2.15 -10.64 20.96
N ILE A 32 -2.85 -9.54 21.27
CA ILE A 32 -3.32 -9.23 22.64
C ILE A 32 -4.32 -10.30 23.10
N SER A 33 -5.37 -10.55 22.32
CA SER A 33 -6.44 -11.50 22.68
C SER A 33 -5.93 -12.93 22.82
N SER A 34 -4.90 -13.30 22.07
CA SER A 34 -4.25 -14.60 22.17
C SER A 34 -3.21 -14.69 23.31
N ASN A 35 -2.99 -13.61 24.07
CA ASN A 35 -1.96 -13.51 25.12
C ASN A 35 -0.53 -13.86 24.66
N ILE A 36 -0.22 -13.71 23.37
CA ILE A 36 1.08 -14.06 22.80
C ILE A 36 2.03 -12.87 22.66
N LEU A 37 1.61 -11.65 23.05
CA LEU A 37 2.43 -10.44 22.94
C LEU A 37 3.81 -10.57 23.60
N GLY A 38 3.91 -11.33 24.69
CA GLY A 38 5.18 -11.55 25.40
C GLY A 38 6.26 -12.23 24.55
N ILE A 39 5.87 -12.94 23.49
CA ILE A 39 6.83 -13.61 22.59
C ILE A 39 7.68 -12.60 21.80
N LEU A 40 7.22 -11.35 21.64
CA LEU A 40 7.93 -10.29 20.91
C LEU A 40 9.19 -9.78 21.63
N ILE A 41 9.48 -10.30 22.83
CA ILE A 41 10.75 -10.11 23.52
C ILE A 41 11.89 -10.79 22.74
N PHE A 42 11.61 -11.90 22.04
CA PHE A 42 12.58 -12.59 21.19
C PHE A 42 12.67 -11.94 19.81
N ASP A 43 13.89 -11.77 19.29
CA ASP A 43 14.12 -11.09 18.02
C ASP A 43 13.53 -11.86 16.82
N GLU A 44 13.61 -13.19 16.84
CA GLU A 44 13.02 -14.05 15.81
C GLU A 44 11.50 -13.87 15.72
N ALA A 45 10.85 -13.76 16.88
CA ALA A 45 9.41 -13.53 16.96
C ALA A 45 9.04 -12.12 16.49
N ARG A 46 9.88 -11.11 16.77
CA ARG A 46 9.69 -9.75 16.27
C ARG A 46 9.81 -9.68 14.75
N LEU A 47 10.76 -10.42 14.16
CA LEU A 47 10.89 -10.56 12.71
C LEU A 47 9.64 -11.22 12.10
N ALA A 48 9.16 -12.32 12.69
CA ALA A 48 7.94 -12.98 12.24
C ALA A 48 6.71 -12.06 12.33
N TYR A 49 6.58 -11.30 13.42
CA TYR A 49 5.54 -10.29 13.58
C TYR A 49 5.59 -9.21 12.50
N ASN A 50 6.77 -8.70 12.18
CA ASN A 50 6.96 -7.72 11.11
C ASN A 50 6.60 -8.30 9.72
N LEU A 51 6.94 -9.57 9.46
CA LEU A 51 6.53 -10.27 8.23
C LEU A 51 5.00 -10.39 8.12
N ILE A 52 4.32 -10.69 9.24
CA ILE A 52 2.85 -10.71 9.27
C ILE A 52 2.30 -9.31 8.95
N LYS A 53 2.84 -8.25 9.54
CA LYS A 53 2.41 -6.87 9.22
C LYS A 53 2.62 -6.51 7.75
N ILE A 54 3.75 -6.92 7.17
CA ILE A 54 4.03 -6.72 5.74
C ILE A 54 2.97 -7.37 4.86
N GLY A 55 2.70 -8.66 5.08
CA GLY A 55 1.77 -9.42 4.24
C GLY A 55 0.30 -9.10 4.49
N CYS A 56 -0.08 -8.85 5.74
CA CYS A 56 -1.48 -8.72 6.14
C CYS A 56 -1.96 -7.27 6.27
N ALA A 57 -1.09 -6.29 6.46
CA ALA A 57 -1.49 -4.90 6.60
C ALA A 57 -0.93 -4.02 5.48
N TYR A 58 0.39 -3.97 5.29
CA TYR A 58 1.02 -3.04 4.36
C TYR A 58 0.67 -3.34 2.89
N LEU A 59 0.80 -4.61 2.47
CA LEU A 59 0.54 -4.99 1.08
C LEU A 59 -0.95 -4.83 0.69
N PRO A 60 -1.94 -5.28 1.50
CA PRO A 60 -3.35 -5.05 1.21
C PRO A 60 -3.76 -3.57 1.23
N ALA A 61 -3.20 -2.78 2.12
CA ALA A 61 -3.45 -1.34 2.18
C ALA A 61 -2.98 -0.64 0.90
N GLY A 62 -1.74 -0.92 0.48
CA GLY A 62 -1.20 -0.45 -0.79
C GLY A 62 -2.08 -0.90 -1.96
N PHE A 63 -2.45 -2.18 -1.99
CA PHE A 63 -3.31 -2.75 -3.02
C PHE A 63 -4.63 -2.00 -3.20
N LEU A 64 -5.37 -1.75 -2.13
CA LEU A 64 -6.66 -1.06 -2.23
C LEU A 64 -6.51 0.42 -2.63
N GLY A 65 -5.49 1.11 -2.11
CA GLY A 65 -5.19 2.49 -2.53
C GLY A 65 -4.81 2.59 -4.01
N GLY A 66 -3.95 1.67 -4.48
CA GLY A 66 -3.54 1.58 -5.87
C GLY A 66 -4.67 1.15 -6.80
N LEU A 67 -5.55 0.25 -6.36
CA LEU A 67 -6.73 -0.19 -7.10
C LEU A 67 -7.69 0.99 -7.35
N PHE A 68 -7.93 1.82 -6.33
CA PHE A 68 -8.78 3.01 -6.48
C PHE A 68 -8.21 3.99 -7.49
N VAL A 69 -6.92 4.32 -7.38
CA VAL A 69 -6.25 5.25 -8.29
C VAL A 69 -6.18 4.69 -9.70
N GLY A 70 -5.84 3.40 -9.86
CA GLY A 70 -5.75 2.75 -11.16
C GLY A 70 -7.11 2.62 -11.88
N TYR A 71 -8.22 2.59 -11.14
CA TYR A 71 -9.56 2.63 -11.70
C TYR A 71 -9.90 4.01 -12.30
N ARG A 72 -9.43 5.09 -11.66
CA ARG A 72 -9.75 6.47 -12.04
C ARG A 72 -8.80 7.04 -13.09
N ASP A 73 -7.51 6.72 -12.98
CA ASP A 73 -6.45 7.28 -13.80
C ASP A 73 -5.67 6.15 -14.50
N LYS A 74 -5.86 6.00 -15.82
CA LYS A 74 -5.25 4.93 -16.63
C LYS A 74 -3.97 5.34 -17.37
N GLU A 75 -3.67 6.63 -17.40
CA GLU A 75 -2.45 7.17 -18.02
C GLU A 75 -1.26 7.07 -17.07
N ASN A 76 -0.08 6.72 -17.56
CA ASN A 76 1.17 6.72 -16.78
C ASN A 76 1.09 6.01 -15.41
N LEU A 77 0.31 4.92 -15.33
CA LEU A 77 0.09 4.12 -14.11
C LEU A 77 1.36 3.80 -13.34
N LYS A 78 2.48 3.53 -14.05
CA LYS A 78 3.78 3.25 -13.43
C LYS A 78 4.19 4.31 -12.41
N ILE A 79 3.98 5.59 -12.71
CA ILE A 79 4.42 6.69 -11.85
C ILE A 79 3.29 7.06 -10.88
N ILE A 80 2.04 7.06 -11.37
CA ILE A 80 0.87 7.48 -10.59
C ILE A 80 0.65 6.58 -9.36
N LEU A 81 0.94 5.28 -9.45
CA LEU A 81 0.70 4.31 -8.36
C LEU A 81 1.69 4.43 -7.19
N LEU A 82 2.80 5.15 -7.36
CA LEU A 82 3.73 5.43 -6.25
C LEU A 82 3.13 6.45 -5.27
N PHE A 83 2.43 7.45 -5.77
CA PHE A 83 1.89 8.55 -4.97
C PHE A 83 0.93 8.14 -3.86
N PRO A 84 -0.10 7.28 -4.07
CA PRO A 84 -1.00 6.90 -2.97
C PRO A 84 -0.24 6.21 -1.83
N SER A 85 0.76 5.38 -2.14
CA SER A 85 1.58 4.70 -1.14
C SER A 85 2.45 5.68 -0.35
N ILE A 86 3.10 6.62 -1.04
CA ILE A 86 3.96 7.65 -0.41
C ILE A 86 3.11 8.59 0.45
N ILE A 87 1.98 9.07 -0.06
CA ILE A 87 1.06 9.94 0.69
C ILE A 87 0.57 9.21 1.94
N GLY A 88 0.06 7.98 1.81
CA GLY A 88 -0.41 7.18 2.94
C GLY A 88 0.68 6.96 4.00
N PHE A 89 1.90 6.61 3.57
CA PHE A 89 3.03 6.44 4.47
C PHE A 89 3.43 7.74 5.19
N ILE A 90 3.50 8.87 4.47
CA ILE A 90 3.84 10.17 5.06
C ILE A 90 2.83 10.55 6.14
N PHE A 91 1.53 10.41 5.86
CA PHE A 91 0.50 10.69 6.85
C PHE A 91 0.63 9.80 8.08
N TRP A 92 0.89 8.50 7.90
CA TRP A 92 1.14 7.61 9.03
C TRP A 92 2.38 8.00 9.83
N ALA A 93 3.49 8.35 9.17
CA ALA A 93 4.71 8.79 9.83
C ALA A 93 4.48 10.08 10.64
N ILE A 94 3.73 11.03 10.08
CA ILE A 94 3.32 12.26 10.78
C ILE A 94 2.49 11.92 12.02
N LEU A 95 1.50 11.03 11.91
CA LEU A 95 0.71 10.61 13.06
C LEU A 95 1.60 9.99 14.15
N ASN A 96 2.49 9.07 13.79
CA ASN A 96 3.39 8.42 14.75
C ASN A 96 4.34 9.42 15.45
N TYR A 97 4.80 10.44 14.71
CA TYR A 97 5.60 11.52 15.28
C TYR A 97 4.80 12.32 16.32
N PHE A 98 3.57 12.74 15.99
CA PHE A 98 2.71 13.50 16.92
C PHE A 98 2.30 12.72 18.16
N PHE A 99 2.10 11.40 18.04
CA PHE A 99 1.79 10.53 19.18
C PHE A 99 3.03 10.09 19.98
N GLY A 100 4.24 10.53 19.61
CA GLY A 100 5.46 10.26 20.36
C GLY A 100 6.03 8.86 20.20
N TYR A 101 5.56 8.08 19.21
CA TYR A 101 6.08 6.73 18.94
C TYR A 101 7.49 6.75 18.32
N TRP A 102 7.91 7.88 17.73
CA TRP A 102 9.24 8.09 17.13
C TRP A 102 10.16 8.93 18.05
N GLY A 103 10.20 8.59 19.35
CA GLY A 103 11.12 9.20 20.32
C GLY A 103 12.60 8.77 20.16
N PHE A 104 13.45 9.17 21.13
CA PHE A 104 14.93 9.02 21.19
C PHE A 104 15.49 7.56 21.24
N ILE A 105 14.80 6.59 20.67
CA ILE A 105 15.25 5.19 20.57
C ILE A 105 15.99 5.03 19.23
N PRO A 106 17.05 4.21 19.13
CA PRO A 106 17.64 3.88 17.84
C PRO A 106 16.55 3.39 16.88
N VAL A 107 16.33 4.17 15.82
CA VAL A 107 15.31 3.91 14.80
C VAL A 107 15.76 2.71 13.98
N ASP A 108 14.99 1.63 14.04
CA ASP A 108 15.12 0.52 13.10
C ASP A 108 14.53 0.95 11.75
N TYR A 109 15.34 1.67 10.98
CA TYR A 109 14.94 2.22 9.68
C TYR A 109 14.46 1.15 8.70
N LEU A 110 14.99 -0.07 8.80
CA LEU A 110 14.59 -1.17 7.93
C LEU A 110 13.12 -1.53 8.16
N ASN A 111 12.74 -1.78 9.43
CA ASN A 111 11.39 -2.22 9.77
C ASN A 111 10.38 -1.07 9.87
N MET A 112 10.82 0.15 10.19
CA MET A 112 9.95 1.31 10.37
C MET A 112 9.69 2.11 9.09
N VAL A 113 10.62 2.08 8.12
CA VAL A 113 10.56 2.94 6.92
C VAL A 113 10.65 2.12 5.65
N ILE A 114 11.73 1.37 5.47
CA ILE A 114 12.03 0.70 4.19
C ILE A 114 11.01 -0.39 3.89
N MET A 115 10.78 -1.31 4.83
CA MET A 115 9.85 -2.43 4.65
C MET A 115 8.39 -1.98 4.43
N PRO A 116 7.83 -1.04 5.23
CA PRO A 116 6.49 -0.53 4.96
C PRO A 116 6.37 0.16 3.60
N LEU A 117 7.28 1.06 3.24
CA LEU A 117 7.25 1.76 1.96
C LEU A 117 7.35 0.80 0.77
N PHE A 118 8.25 -0.17 0.83
CA PHE A 118 8.39 -1.18 -0.21
C PHE A 118 7.12 -2.02 -0.35
N SER A 119 6.53 -2.43 0.75
CA SER A 119 5.33 -3.29 0.76
C SER A 119 4.08 -2.55 0.30
N LEU A 120 3.90 -1.30 0.74
CA LEU A 120 2.80 -0.43 0.30
C LEU A 120 2.90 -0.15 -1.19
N THR A 121 4.09 0.21 -1.68
CA THR A 121 4.30 0.46 -3.11
C THR A 121 4.06 -0.80 -3.93
N ALA A 122 4.65 -1.95 -3.55
CA ALA A 122 4.41 -3.23 -4.21
C ALA A 122 2.91 -3.57 -4.26
N GLY A 123 2.19 -3.40 -3.14
CA GLY A 123 0.74 -3.52 -3.09
C GLY A 123 0.03 -2.61 -4.08
N ALA A 124 0.36 -1.32 -4.10
CA ALA A 124 -0.29 -0.35 -4.99
C ALA A 124 -0.06 -0.66 -6.48
N TYR A 125 1.13 -1.14 -6.84
CA TYR A 125 1.36 -1.67 -8.19
C TYR A 125 0.44 -2.85 -8.49
N LEU A 126 0.39 -3.86 -7.61
CA LEU A 126 -0.50 -5.01 -7.80
C LEU A 126 -1.96 -4.58 -7.98
N GLY A 127 -2.45 -3.68 -7.12
CA GLY A 127 -3.82 -3.17 -7.18
C GLY A 127 -4.11 -2.39 -8.45
N GLY A 128 -3.27 -1.40 -8.78
CA GLY A 128 -3.48 -0.56 -9.95
C GLY A 128 -3.40 -1.32 -11.28
N TYR A 129 -2.50 -2.30 -11.39
CA TYR A 129 -2.37 -3.11 -12.60
C TYR A 129 -3.49 -4.13 -12.77
N THR A 130 -4.13 -4.56 -11.68
CA THR A 130 -5.29 -5.47 -11.75
C THR A 130 -6.42 -4.88 -12.60
N VAL A 131 -6.57 -3.55 -12.61
CA VAL A 131 -7.58 -2.84 -13.41
C VAL A 131 -7.31 -2.93 -14.92
N ASN A 132 -6.05 -2.93 -15.33
CA ASN A 132 -5.64 -2.98 -16.75
C ASN A 132 -5.43 -4.41 -17.28
N TRP A 133 -5.45 -5.41 -16.40
CA TRP A 133 -5.32 -6.82 -16.75
C TRP A 133 -6.29 -7.32 -17.84
N PRO A 134 -7.57 -6.87 -17.89
CA PRO A 134 -8.51 -7.30 -18.95
C PRO A 134 -8.14 -6.74 -20.33
N THR A 135 -7.49 -5.57 -20.40
CA THR A 135 -7.16 -4.87 -21.65
C THR A 135 -5.87 -5.35 -22.32
N GLU A 136 -4.96 -5.98 -21.56
CA GLU A 136 -3.75 -6.62 -22.12
C GLU A 136 -4.06 -7.98 -22.77
N ARG A 137 -5.17 -8.63 -22.41
CA ARG A 137 -5.59 -9.91 -23.00
C ARG A 137 -6.15 -9.84 -24.42
N LYS A 138 -6.44 -8.65 -24.95
CA LYS A 138 -6.74 -8.53 -26.39
C LYS A 138 -5.42 -8.69 -27.15
N PRO A 139 -5.19 -9.79 -27.89
CA PRO A 139 -3.97 -9.94 -28.66
C PRO A 139 -3.82 -8.73 -29.58
N LYS A 140 -2.59 -8.19 -29.67
CA LYS A 140 -2.28 -7.04 -30.53
C LYS A 140 -2.78 -7.22 -31.97
N GLU A 141 -2.94 -8.46 -32.43
CA GLU A 141 -3.43 -8.85 -33.76
C GLU A 141 -4.90 -8.48 -34.02
N GLU A 142 -5.80 -8.57 -33.02
CA GLU A 142 -7.21 -8.19 -33.22
C GLU A 142 -7.37 -6.68 -33.47
N ARG A 143 -6.54 -5.85 -32.81
CA ARG A 143 -6.55 -4.40 -33.03
C ARG A 143 -6.09 -4.00 -34.42
N VAL A 144 -5.19 -4.77 -35.03
CA VAL A 144 -4.72 -4.54 -36.40
C VAL A 144 -5.80 -4.94 -37.41
N SER A 145 -6.46 -6.07 -37.18
CA SER A 145 -7.53 -6.56 -38.09
C SER A 145 -8.76 -5.66 -38.19
N LEU A 146 -9.03 -4.84 -37.17
CA LEU A 146 -10.16 -3.89 -37.16
C LEU A 146 -9.83 -2.57 -37.88
N ILE A 147 -8.55 -2.20 -37.98
CA ILE A 147 -8.11 -0.99 -38.71
C ILE A 147 -8.10 -1.25 -40.22
N PHE A 148 -7.88 -2.50 -40.65
CA PHE A 148 -7.87 -2.89 -42.06
C PHE A 148 -9.24 -3.37 -42.59
N LYS A 149 -10.32 -3.18 -41.83
CA LYS A 149 -11.69 -3.58 -42.19
C LYS A 149 -12.64 -2.43 -42.49
N GLU A 150 -12.14 -1.19 -42.47
CA GLU A 150 -12.79 0.00 -43.06
C GLU A 150 -12.24 0.24 -44.48
#